data_AF-A0A7Z0PS85-F1
#
_entry.id   AF-A0A7Z0PS85-F1
#
_cell.length_a   1.000
_cell.length_b   1.000
_cell.length_c   1.000
_cell.angle_alpha   90.00
_cell.angle_beta   90.00
_cell.angle_gamma   90.00
#
_symmetry.space_group_name_H-M   'P 1'
#
loop_
_entity.id
_entity.type
_entity.pdbx_description
1 polymer ?
#
loop_
_entity_poly.entity_id
_entity_poly.type
_entity_poly.pdbx_seq_one_letter_code
_entity_poly.pdbx_strand_id
1 'polypeptide(L)'
;MDTGDRHAAASSGQTRLPKHRILALTDGVVAIAMTLLVLDIDVPDGLRGQALVDALDDVMGQVGTFLLSAVVIALFWRAHHSVLRDAEWISGPLFWCNVAFLALVSLIPFPTRVLADYGQQPLGPGLYGAVVGTAALVLYVMAVLIARGSGRRTPFPPFPAQACVFLLSVGIAQFAPVAAVYSWIASVPLSVLAHRHATRTSRASRP
;
A
#
# COMPACT_ATOMS: atom_id res chain seq x y z
N MET A 1 -37.73 49.64 25.12
CA MET A 1 -36.42 49.48 25.79
C MET A 1 -36.40 48.10 26.41
N ASP A 2 -35.94 47.11 25.66
CA ASP A 2 -35.27 45.93 26.18
C ASP A 2 -34.48 45.32 25.02
N THR A 3 -33.19 45.64 24.99
CA THR A 3 -32.20 45.16 24.03
C THR A 3 -31.30 44.20 24.82
N GLY A 4 -31.72 42.94 24.92
CA GLY A 4 -31.02 41.92 25.71
C GLY A 4 -30.65 40.63 24.97
N ASP A 5 -31.17 40.39 23.76
CA ASP A 5 -30.96 39.13 23.02
C ASP A 5 -29.68 39.10 22.16
N ARG A 6 -28.62 39.74 22.65
CA ARG A 6 -27.31 39.74 21.99
C ARG A 6 -26.22 39.60 23.04
N HIS A 7 -25.96 38.37 23.48
CA HIS A 7 -24.60 37.85 23.61
C HIS A 7 -24.63 36.38 24.02
N ALA A 8 -23.65 35.63 23.49
CA ALA A 8 -23.37 34.23 23.74
C ALA A 8 -24.23 33.21 22.94
N ALA A 9 -24.28 33.39 21.62
CA ALA A 9 -24.11 32.24 20.75
C ALA A 9 -22.83 31.52 21.20
N ALA A 10 -22.99 30.41 21.92
CA ALA A 10 -21.92 29.51 22.24
C ALA A 10 -21.27 29.10 20.92
N SER A 11 -20.10 29.67 20.63
CA SER A 11 -19.18 29.11 19.66
C SER A 11 -18.84 27.72 20.19
N SER A 12 -19.59 26.71 19.74
CA SER A 12 -19.25 25.31 19.90
C SER A 12 -17.90 25.16 19.23
N GLY A 13 -16.85 25.29 20.04
CA GLY A 13 -15.45 25.14 19.66
C GLY A 13 -15.30 23.72 19.17
N GLN A 14 -15.55 23.52 17.88
CA GLN A 14 -15.32 22.27 17.21
C GLN A 14 -13.80 22.10 17.24
N THR A 15 -13.31 21.33 18.21
CA THR A 15 -11.88 21.07 18.39
C THR A 15 -11.36 20.41 17.12
N ARG A 16 -10.87 21.22 16.19
CA ARG A 16 -10.36 20.74 14.91
C ARG A 16 -9.08 19.99 15.21
N LEU A 17 -9.09 18.66 15.03
CA LEU A 17 -7.89 17.85 15.14
C LEU A 17 -6.86 18.34 14.11
N PRO A 18 -5.64 18.73 14.54
CA PRO A 18 -4.63 19.19 13.61
C PRO A 18 -4.23 18.07 12.66
N LYS A 19 -4.27 18.33 11.34
CA LYS A 19 -3.86 17.39 10.28
C LYS A 19 -2.51 16.72 10.55
N HIS A 20 -1.54 17.48 11.07
CA HIS A 20 -0.20 16.95 11.37
C HIS A 20 -0.20 15.85 12.44
N ARG A 21 -1.14 15.87 13.40
CA ARG A 21 -1.24 14.81 14.43
C ARG A 21 -1.72 13.50 13.82
N ILE A 22 -2.65 13.57 12.86
CA ILE A 22 -3.14 12.40 12.14
C ILE A 22 -2.04 11.81 11.26
N LEU A 23 -1.30 12.67 10.53
CA LEU A 23 -0.16 12.23 9.73
C LEU A 23 0.90 11.54 10.60
N ALA A 24 1.27 12.13 11.73
CA ALA A 24 2.24 11.54 12.65
C ALA A 24 1.77 10.20 13.23
N LEU A 25 0.48 10.06 13.56
CA LEU A 25 -0.09 8.78 13.99
C LEU A 25 -0.02 7.74 12.87
N THR A 26 -0.37 8.13 11.64
CA THR A 26 -0.26 7.24 10.48
C THR A 26 1.17 6.79 10.25
N ASP A 27 2.15 7.70 10.30
CA ASP A 27 3.56 7.37 10.12
C ASP A 27 4.05 6.37 11.18
N GLY A 28 3.66 6.57 12.44
CA GLY A 28 3.97 5.64 13.53
C GLY A 28 3.38 4.25 13.32
N VAL A 29 2.10 4.17 12.96
CA VAL A 29 1.42 2.88 12.73
C VAL A 29 1.99 2.15 11.52
N VAL A 30 2.23 2.85 10.41
CA VAL A 30 2.82 2.28 9.20
C VAL A 30 4.23 1.75 9.49
N ALA A 31 5.05 2.51 10.24
CA ALA A 31 6.38 2.07 10.64
C ALA A 31 6.34 0.79 11.47
N ILE A 32 5.47 0.73 12.48
CA ILE A 32 5.29 -0.47 13.32
C ILE A 32 4.84 -1.65 12.46
N ALA A 33 3.83 -1.48 11.59
CA ALA A 33 3.34 -2.54 10.73
C ALA A 33 4.45 -3.10 9.82
N MET A 34 5.30 -2.25 9.23
CA MET A 34 6.45 -2.71 8.43
C MET A 34 7.46 -3.50 9.27
N THR A 35 7.73 -3.07 10.51
CA THR A 35 8.66 -3.79 11.39
C THR A 35 8.12 -5.11 11.91
N LEU A 36 6.81 -5.24 12.10
CA LEU A 36 6.20 -6.50 12.54
C LEU A 36 6.31 -7.60 11.49
N LEU A 37 6.32 -7.25 10.20
CA LEU A 37 6.47 -8.24 9.13
C LEU A 37 7.76 -9.07 9.25
N VAL A 38 8.84 -8.50 9.79
CA VAL A 38 10.13 -9.22 9.92
C VAL A 38 10.05 -10.31 10.98
N LEU A 39 9.13 -10.20 11.94
CA LEU A 39 8.97 -11.15 13.04
C LEU A 39 8.31 -12.46 12.59
N ASP A 40 7.71 -12.49 11.40
CA ASP A 40 7.09 -13.67 10.83
C ASP A 40 8.06 -14.51 9.98
N ILE A 41 9.35 -14.14 9.94
CA ILE A 41 10.41 -14.94 9.30
C ILE A 41 10.92 -15.95 10.34
N ASP A 42 10.48 -17.20 10.23
CA ASP A 42 10.77 -18.27 11.16
C ASP A 42 11.90 -19.17 10.64
N VAL A 43 12.95 -19.35 11.44
CA VAL A 43 14.05 -20.30 11.19
C VAL A 43 14.04 -21.37 12.28
N PRO A 44 13.92 -22.66 11.95
CA PRO A 44 13.90 -23.73 12.96
C PRO A 44 15.22 -23.82 13.74
N ASP A 45 15.11 -24.03 15.06
CA ASP A 45 16.27 -24.18 15.94
C ASP A 45 16.98 -25.53 15.78
N GLY A 46 18.28 -25.56 16.09
CA GLY A 46 19.05 -26.80 16.24
C GLY A 46 19.48 -27.48 14.93
N LEU A 47 19.26 -26.83 13.78
CA LEU A 47 19.67 -27.33 12.46
C LEU A 47 21.20 -27.32 12.28
N ARG A 48 21.74 -28.35 11.62
CA ARG A 48 23.17 -28.49 11.28
C ARG A 48 23.37 -29.12 9.91
N GLY A 49 24.47 -28.78 9.26
CA GLY A 49 24.86 -29.38 7.96
C GLY A 49 23.83 -29.08 6.87
N GLN A 50 23.50 -30.10 6.06
CA GLN A 50 22.58 -29.95 4.92
C GLN A 50 21.17 -29.48 5.35
N ALA A 51 20.69 -29.91 6.52
CA ALA A 51 19.38 -29.50 7.02
C ALA A 51 19.27 -28.00 7.33
N LEU A 52 20.40 -27.33 7.62
CA LEU A 52 20.42 -25.86 7.75
C LEU A 52 20.34 -25.18 6.38
N VAL A 53 21.01 -25.74 5.37
CA VAL A 53 20.99 -25.20 4.00
C VAL A 53 19.59 -25.29 3.42
N ASP A 54 18.94 -26.44 3.55
CA ASP A 54 17.59 -26.66 3.05
C ASP A 54 16.56 -25.73 3.74
N ALA A 55 16.70 -25.51 5.06
CA ALA A 55 15.86 -24.57 5.77
C ALA A 55 16.09 -23.10 5.37
N LEU A 56 17.31 -22.72 5.00
CA LEU A 56 17.60 -21.37 4.51
C LEU A 56 16.95 -21.09 3.14
N ASP A 57 16.80 -22.11 2.29
CA ASP A 57 16.08 -22.00 1.03
C ASP A 57 14.58 -21.75 1.27
N ASP A 58 13.96 -22.44 2.23
CA ASP A 58 12.56 -22.21 2.62
C ASP A 58 12.36 -20.79 3.18
N VAL A 59 13.33 -20.29 3.95
CA VAL A 59 13.32 -18.92 4.48
C VAL A 59 13.33 -17.87 3.36
N MET A 60 13.95 -18.14 2.21
CA MET A 60 13.92 -17.21 1.06
C MET A 60 12.49 -17.01 0.53
N GLY A 61 11.64 -18.03 0.59
CA GLY A 61 10.21 -17.91 0.27
C GLY A 61 9.50 -16.94 1.21
N GLN A 62 9.73 -17.07 2.53
CA GLN A 62 9.17 -16.19 3.55
C GLN A 62 9.68 -14.74 3.42
N VAL A 63 10.97 -14.57 3.09
CA VAL A 63 11.53 -13.24 2.78
C VAL A 63 10.83 -12.60 1.58
N GLY A 64 10.45 -13.39 0.58
CA GLY A 64 9.68 -12.93 -0.58
C GLY A 64 8.32 -12.35 -0.21
N THR A 65 7.53 -13.06 0.61
CA THR A 65 6.21 -12.60 1.08
C THR A 65 6.31 -11.42 2.05
N PHE A 66 7.36 -11.39 2.87
CA PHE A 66 7.75 -10.23 3.68
C PHE A 66 7.98 -8.99 2.82
N LEU A 67 8.92 -9.07 1.85
CA LEU A 67 9.30 -7.94 0.99
C LEU A 67 8.10 -7.43 0.19
N LEU A 68 7.30 -8.35 -0.34
CA LEU A 68 6.04 -8.04 -1.01
C LEU A 68 5.14 -7.16 -0.13
N SER A 69 4.93 -7.56 1.11
CA SER A 69 4.03 -6.87 2.03
C SER A 69 4.59 -5.54 2.52
N ALA A 70 5.90 -5.46 2.73
CA ALA A 70 6.58 -4.21 3.05
C ALA A 70 6.40 -3.17 1.92
N VAL A 71 6.52 -3.59 0.66
CA VAL A 71 6.26 -2.73 -0.51
C VAL A 71 4.80 -2.29 -0.56
N VAL A 72 3.85 -3.20 -0.30
CA VAL A 72 2.41 -2.85 -0.26
C VAL A 72 2.12 -1.78 0.79
N ILE A 73 2.65 -1.95 2.01
CA ILE A 73 2.47 -0.96 3.09
C ILE A 73 3.11 0.39 2.70
N ALA A 74 4.31 0.38 2.11
CA ALA A 74 4.98 1.60 1.65
C ALA A 74 4.19 2.33 0.54
N LEU A 75 3.58 1.58 -0.39
CA LEU A 75 2.71 2.16 -1.42
C LEU A 75 1.46 2.78 -0.83
N PHE A 76 0.84 2.13 0.16
CA PHE A 76 -0.29 2.69 0.88
C PHE A 76 0.06 3.94 1.66
N TRP A 77 1.21 3.95 2.33
CA TRP A 77 1.72 5.13 3.01
C TRP A 77 1.89 6.31 2.04
N ARG A 78 2.54 6.08 0.89
CA ARG A 78 2.71 7.12 -0.14
C ARG A 78 1.37 7.63 -0.68
N ALA A 79 0.43 6.73 -0.95
CA ALA A 79 -0.88 7.07 -1.46
C ALA A 79 -1.73 7.83 -0.43
N HIS A 80 -1.67 7.42 0.84
CA HIS A 80 -2.30 8.12 1.97
C HIS A 80 -1.77 9.54 2.14
N HIS A 81 -0.45 9.73 2.10
CA HIS A 81 0.17 11.07 2.12
C HIS A 81 -0.30 11.92 0.95
N SER A 82 -0.38 11.36 -0.26
CA SER A 82 -0.88 12.08 -1.44
C SER A 82 -2.35 12.49 -1.27
N VAL A 83 -3.21 11.60 -0.74
CA VAL A 83 -4.63 11.88 -0.52
C VAL A 83 -4.80 12.97 0.54
N LEU A 84 -4.13 12.83 1.70
CA LEU A 84 -4.24 13.82 2.77
C LEU A 84 -3.58 15.15 2.43
N ARG A 85 -2.58 15.21 1.54
CA ARG A 85 -1.99 16.48 1.09
C ARG A 85 -3.06 17.46 0.61
N ASP A 86 -4.05 16.96 -0.13
CA ASP A 86 -5.11 17.77 -0.73
C ASP A 86 -6.27 18.07 0.25
N ALA A 87 -6.25 17.51 1.47
CA ALA A 87 -7.22 17.80 2.51
C ALA A 87 -6.91 19.14 3.22
N GLU A 88 -7.87 20.08 3.18
CA GLU A 88 -7.79 21.37 3.88
C GLU A 88 -8.11 21.23 5.38
N TRP A 89 -9.04 20.34 5.74
CA TRP A 89 -9.42 20.03 7.12
C TRP A 89 -9.84 18.58 7.29
N ILE A 90 -9.69 18.05 8.51
CA ILE A 90 -10.14 16.71 8.86
C ILE A 90 -11.60 16.80 9.34
N SER A 91 -12.52 16.30 8.53
CA SER A 91 -13.92 16.11 8.91
C SER A 91 -14.11 14.83 9.74
N GLY A 92 -15.20 14.73 10.50
CA GLY A 92 -15.52 13.52 11.28
C GLY A 92 -15.52 12.23 10.45
N PRO A 93 -16.16 12.17 9.26
CA PRO A 93 -16.09 11.00 8.40
C PRO A 93 -14.66 10.67 7.95
N LEU A 94 -13.85 11.67 7.59
CA LEU A 94 -12.47 11.47 7.17
C LEU A 94 -11.60 10.91 8.31
N PHE A 95 -11.85 11.34 9.55
CA PHE A 95 -11.20 10.78 10.74
C PHE A 95 -11.49 9.28 10.89
N TRP A 96 -12.75 8.86 10.81
CA TRP A 96 -13.11 7.44 10.94
C TRP A 96 -12.57 6.59 9.79
N CYS A 97 -12.58 7.11 8.56
CA CYS A 97 -11.91 6.44 7.44
C CYS A 97 -10.40 6.30 7.69
N ASN A 98 -9.74 7.32 8.25
CA ASN A 98 -8.33 7.22 8.62
C ASN A 98 -8.10 6.13 9.67
N VAL A 99 -8.91 6.07 10.74
CA VAL A 99 -8.81 5.02 11.77
C VAL A 99 -9.00 3.64 11.14
N ALA A 100 -10.00 3.46 10.28
CA ALA A 100 -10.23 2.20 9.58
C ALA A 100 -9.03 1.80 8.69
N PHE A 101 -8.44 2.76 7.97
CA PHE A 101 -7.23 2.54 7.19
C PHE A 101 -6.06 2.09 8.07
N LEU A 102 -5.83 2.75 9.22
CA LEU A 102 -4.77 2.36 10.15
C LEU A 102 -4.97 0.98 10.74
N ALA A 103 -6.22 0.62 11.08
CA ALA A 103 -6.54 -0.72 11.55
C ALA A 103 -6.24 -1.78 10.49
N LEU A 104 -6.62 -1.52 9.24
CA LEU A 104 -6.35 -2.44 8.13
C LEU A 104 -4.86 -2.56 7.82
N VAL A 105 -4.10 -1.46 7.83
CA VAL A 105 -2.65 -1.49 7.63
C VAL A 105 -1.95 -2.25 8.77
N SER A 106 -2.37 -2.02 10.02
CA SER A 106 -1.84 -2.76 11.18
C SER A 106 -2.18 -4.24 11.13
N LEU A 107 -3.26 -4.61 10.43
CA LEU A 107 -3.68 -5.99 10.25
C LEU A 107 -2.87 -6.72 9.17
N ILE A 108 -2.22 -6.02 8.23
CA ILE A 108 -1.49 -6.64 7.09
C ILE A 108 -0.46 -7.71 7.47
N PRO A 109 0.30 -7.63 8.59
CA PRO A 109 1.24 -8.68 8.96
C PRO A 109 0.59 -10.07 9.12
N PHE A 110 -0.60 -10.12 9.71
CA PHE A 110 -1.33 -11.38 9.91
C PHE A 110 -1.61 -12.15 8.60
N PRO A 111 -2.31 -11.59 7.59
CA PRO A 111 -2.52 -12.27 6.34
C PRO A 111 -1.24 -12.44 5.50
N THR A 112 -0.18 -11.65 5.74
CA THR A 112 1.13 -11.91 5.13
C THR A 112 1.71 -13.24 5.60
N ARG A 113 1.65 -13.53 6.90
CA ARG A 113 2.04 -14.83 7.45
C ARG A 113 1.20 -15.95 6.87
N VAL A 114 -0.12 -15.79 6.85
CA VAL A 114 -1.03 -16.80 6.26
C VAL A 114 -0.73 -17.01 4.76
N LEU A 115 -0.35 -15.97 4.03
CA LEU A 115 0.08 -16.09 2.63
C LEU A 115 1.41 -16.83 2.49
N ALA A 116 2.36 -16.63 3.41
CA ALA A 116 3.63 -17.35 3.42
C ALA A 116 3.41 -18.85 3.66
N ASP A 117 2.58 -19.20 4.65
CA ASP A 117 2.34 -20.58 5.07
C ASP A 117 1.39 -21.33 4.12
N TYR A 118 0.39 -20.63 3.57
CA TYR A 118 -0.73 -21.24 2.83
C TYR A 118 -0.93 -20.63 1.44
N GLY A 119 0.13 -20.09 0.81
CA GLY A 119 0.04 -19.44 -0.51
C GLY A 119 -0.49 -20.31 -1.65
N GLN A 120 -0.34 -21.63 -1.54
CA GLN A 120 -0.87 -22.61 -2.51
C GLN A 120 -2.35 -22.95 -2.28
N GLN A 121 -2.92 -22.56 -1.13
CA GLN A 121 -4.33 -22.76 -0.83
C GLN A 121 -5.10 -21.48 -1.09
N PRO A 122 -6.33 -21.53 -1.66
CA PRO A 122 -7.10 -20.33 -1.99
C PRO A 122 -7.31 -19.36 -0.83
N LEU A 123 -7.32 -19.87 0.41
CA LEU A 123 -7.51 -19.06 1.62
C LEU A 123 -6.37 -18.07 1.87
N GLY A 124 -5.12 -18.41 1.57
CA GLY A 124 -3.96 -17.54 1.80
C GLY A 124 -4.02 -16.27 0.95
N PRO A 125 -3.98 -16.38 -0.39
CA PRO A 125 -4.15 -15.24 -1.28
C PRO A 125 -5.50 -14.53 -1.13
N GLY A 126 -6.58 -15.27 -0.83
CA GLY A 126 -7.91 -14.71 -0.62
C GLY A 126 -7.98 -13.77 0.58
N LEU A 127 -7.44 -14.18 1.72
CA LEU A 127 -7.42 -13.34 2.94
C LEU A 127 -6.53 -12.11 2.76
N TYR A 128 -5.33 -12.30 2.19
CA TYR A 128 -4.43 -11.19 1.87
C TYR A 128 -5.08 -10.17 0.94
N GLY A 129 -5.65 -10.64 -0.17
CA GLY A 129 -6.38 -9.80 -1.13
C GLY A 129 -7.56 -9.08 -0.50
N ALA A 130 -8.30 -9.72 0.41
CA ALA A 130 -9.43 -9.10 1.10
C ALA A 130 -8.99 -7.93 1.99
N VAL A 131 -7.96 -8.11 2.83
CA VAL A 131 -7.47 -7.05 3.74
C VAL A 131 -6.91 -5.88 2.94
N VAL A 132 -6.03 -6.17 1.98
CA VAL A 132 -5.38 -5.13 1.17
C VAL A 132 -6.40 -4.44 0.26
N GLY A 133 -7.32 -5.18 -0.37
CA GLY A 133 -8.40 -4.62 -1.18
C GLY A 133 -9.33 -3.71 -0.38
N THR A 134 -9.66 -4.10 0.85
CA THR A 134 -10.45 -3.25 1.76
C THR A 134 -9.69 -1.97 2.14
N ALA A 135 -8.37 -2.06 2.41
CA ALA A 135 -7.55 -0.89 2.70
C ALA A 135 -7.50 0.09 1.51
N ALA A 136 -7.37 -0.43 0.29
CA ALA A 136 -7.41 0.36 -0.94
C ALA A 136 -8.78 1.03 -1.14
N LEU A 137 -9.88 0.33 -0.85
CA LEU A 137 -11.22 0.88 -0.91
C LEU A 137 -11.42 2.03 0.10
N VAL A 138 -11.00 1.84 1.35
CA VAL A 138 -11.07 2.89 2.38
C VAL A 138 -10.27 4.12 1.96
N LEU A 139 -9.06 3.93 1.43
CA LEU A 139 -8.24 5.02 0.93
C LEU A 139 -8.90 5.75 -0.25
N TYR A 140 -9.54 5.03 -1.16
CA TYR A 140 -10.31 5.63 -2.25
C TYR A 140 -11.50 6.44 -1.72
N VAL A 141 -12.23 5.93 -0.73
CA VAL A 141 -13.32 6.66 -0.07
C VAL A 141 -12.81 7.96 0.55
N MET A 142 -11.65 7.95 1.23
CA MET A 142 -11.03 9.17 1.75
C MET A 142 -10.77 10.19 0.64
N ALA A 143 -10.22 9.73 -0.49
CA ALA A 143 -9.93 10.57 -1.64
C ALA A 143 -11.19 11.21 -2.24
N VAL A 144 -12.30 10.45 -2.32
CA VAL A 144 -13.61 10.96 -2.76
C VAL A 144 -14.18 11.98 -1.78
N LEU A 145 -14.09 11.73 -0.46
CA LEU A 145 -14.58 12.65 0.57
C LEU A 145 -13.85 14.00 0.51
N ILE A 146 -12.53 13.97 0.29
CA ILE A 146 -11.70 15.18 0.16
C ILE A 146 -12.04 15.94 -1.13
N ALA A 147 -12.16 15.25 -2.26
CA ALA A 147 -12.52 15.87 -3.53
C ALA A 147 -13.91 16.54 -3.49
N ARG A 148 -14.88 15.92 -2.80
CA ARG A 148 -16.22 16.52 -2.60
C ARG A 148 -16.21 17.73 -1.67
N GLY A 149 -15.31 17.76 -0.69
CA GLY A 149 -15.21 18.83 0.31
C GLY A 149 -14.40 20.05 -0.14
N SER A 150 -13.49 19.91 -1.10
CA SER A 150 -12.56 20.98 -1.51
C SER A 150 -13.20 22.07 -2.39
N GLY A 151 -14.37 21.82 -3.01
CA GLY A 151 -15.01 22.79 -3.92
C GLY A 151 -14.22 23.11 -5.21
N ARG A 152 -12.95 22.72 -5.28
CA ARG A 152 -12.09 22.77 -6.46
C ARG A 152 -12.42 21.59 -7.36
N ARG A 153 -12.37 21.81 -8.69
CA ARG A 153 -12.30 20.72 -9.67
C ARG A 153 -10.90 20.09 -9.61
N THR A 154 -10.59 19.40 -8.52
CA THR A 154 -9.48 18.45 -8.53
C THR A 154 -9.89 17.33 -9.48
N PRO A 155 -9.06 16.95 -10.48
CA PRO A 155 -9.27 15.72 -11.21
C PRO A 155 -9.51 14.61 -10.19
N PHE A 156 -10.51 13.76 -10.43
CA PHE A 156 -10.75 12.62 -9.54
C PHE A 156 -9.41 11.92 -9.34
N PRO A 157 -8.97 11.71 -8.08
CA PRO A 157 -7.73 11.00 -7.85
C PRO A 157 -7.90 9.67 -8.58
N PRO A 158 -6.98 9.30 -9.48
CA PRO A 158 -7.04 7.97 -10.06
C PRO A 158 -7.15 7.02 -8.87
N PHE A 159 -8.03 6.02 -8.98
CA PHE A 159 -8.02 4.89 -8.05
C PHE A 159 -6.56 4.52 -7.77
N PRO A 160 -6.16 4.05 -6.57
CA PRO A 160 -4.78 3.61 -6.30
C PRO A 160 -4.48 2.35 -7.12
N ALA A 161 -4.57 2.49 -8.44
CA ALA A 161 -4.50 1.52 -9.49
C ALA A 161 -3.12 0.93 -9.47
N GLN A 162 -2.10 1.65 -8.99
CA GLN A 162 -0.79 1.06 -8.79
C GLN A 162 -0.77 0.01 -7.67
N ALA A 163 -1.47 0.22 -6.55
CA ALA A 163 -1.59 -0.81 -5.51
C ALA A 163 -2.47 -1.96 -6.00
N CYS A 164 -3.58 -1.67 -6.68
CA CYS A 164 -4.47 -2.72 -7.19
C CYS A 164 -3.87 -3.50 -8.37
N VAL A 165 -3.18 -2.85 -9.31
CA VAL A 165 -2.43 -3.50 -10.40
C VAL A 165 -1.28 -4.30 -9.81
N PHE A 166 -0.57 -3.79 -8.79
CA PHE A 166 0.46 -4.56 -8.11
C PHE A 166 -0.12 -5.82 -7.44
N LEU A 167 -1.23 -5.69 -6.72
CA LEU A 167 -1.91 -6.83 -6.08
C LEU A 167 -2.49 -7.81 -7.11
N LEU A 168 -3.00 -7.29 -8.23
CA LEU A 168 -3.49 -8.12 -9.33
C LEU A 168 -2.32 -8.85 -10.01
N SER A 169 -1.20 -8.17 -10.27
CA SER A 169 0.01 -8.75 -10.83
C SER A 169 0.63 -9.80 -9.91
N VAL A 170 0.59 -9.59 -8.60
CA VAL A 170 1.09 -10.53 -7.59
C VAL A 170 0.14 -11.72 -7.41
N GLY A 171 -1.17 -11.49 -7.39
CA GLY A 171 -2.17 -12.56 -7.39
C GLY A 171 -2.08 -13.44 -8.63
N ILE A 172 -1.82 -12.85 -9.79
CA ILE A 172 -1.56 -13.58 -11.04
C ILE A 172 -0.23 -14.35 -10.97
N ALA A 173 0.80 -13.79 -10.34
CA ALA A 173 2.11 -14.44 -10.18
C ALA A 173 2.03 -15.73 -9.33
N GLN A 174 1.06 -15.86 -8.42
CA GLN A 174 0.87 -17.08 -7.62
C GLN A 174 0.37 -18.29 -8.44
N PHE A 175 -0.32 -18.07 -9.57
CA PHE A 175 -0.79 -19.14 -10.47
C PHE A 175 0.25 -19.51 -11.54
N ALA A 176 1.30 -18.70 -11.72
CA ALA A 176 2.43 -18.99 -12.60
C ALA A 176 3.74 -18.41 -12.03
N PRO A 177 4.28 -18.99 -10.93
CA PRO A 177 5.48 -18.49 -10.24
C PRO A 177 6.70 -18.36 -11.17
N VAL A 178 6.75 -19.22 -12.19
CA VAL A 178 7.84 -19.31 -13.16
C VAL A 178 7.72 -18.28 -14.29
N ALA A 179 6.53 -17.78 -14.62
CA ALA A 179 6.35 -16.81 -15.71
C ALA A 179 6.80 -15.38 -15.33
N ALA A 180 6.71 -15.01 -14.06
CA ALA A 180 7.12 -13.70 -13.56
C ALA A 180 8.64 -13.54 -13.55
N VAL A 181 9.38 -14.58 -13.14
CA VAL A 181 10.85 -14.60 -13.15
C VAL A 181 11.40 -14.50 -14.59
N TYR A 182 10.76 -15.15 -15.57
CA TYR A 182 11.17 -15.03 -16.98
C TYR A 182 10.82 -13.68 -17.61
N SER A 183 9.78 -12.99 -17.15
CA SER A 183 9.44 -11.64 -17.64
C SER A 183 10.51 -10.60 -17.29
N TRP A 184 11.14 -10.71 -16.11
CA TRP A 184 12.19 -9.80 -15.66
C TRP A 184 13.53 -10.08 -16.36
N ILE A 185 13.91 -11.34 -16.54
CA ILE A 185 15.15 -11.72 -17.26
C ILE A 185 15.05 -11.40 -18.76
N ALA A 186 13.87 -11.52 -19.37
CA ALA A 186 13.66 -11.16 -20.78
C ALA A 186 13.56 -9.64 -21.04
N SER A 187 13.19 -8.83 -20.04
CA SER A 187 13.03 -7.37 -20.19
C SER A 187 14.35 -6.60 -20.34
N VAL A 188 15.45 -7.13 -19.80
CA VAL A 188 16.77 -6.48 -19.82
C VAL A 188 17.46 -6.57 -21.19
N PRO A 189 17.45 -7.72 -21.91
CA PRO A 189 18.00 -7.78 -23.26
C PRO A 189 17.16 -7.01 -24.29
N LEU A 190 15.82 -7.05 -24.17
CA LEU A 190 14.90 -6.44 -25.13
C LEU A 190 14.96 -4.91 -25.13
N SER A 191 15.10 -4.29 -23.96
CA SER A 191 15.25 -2.83 -23.83
C SER A 191 16.58 -2.33 -24.41
N VAL A 192 17.66 -3.10 -24.24
CA VAL A 192 18.98 -2.79 -24.83
C VAL A 192 18.98 -2.97 -26.35
N LEU A 193 18.30 -3.99 -26.88
CA LEU A 193 18.23 -4.25 -28.32
C LEU A 193 17.32 -3.24 -29.04
N ALA A 194 16.21 -2.83 -28.43
CA ALA A 194 15.32 -1.80 -28.94
C ALA A 194 16.01 -0.42 -29.02
N HIS A 195 16.86 -0.08 -28.05
CA HIS A 195 17.60 1.18 -28.06
C HIS A 195 18.72 1.22 -29.13
N ARG A 196 19.31 0.07 -29.45
CA ARG A 196 20.30 -0.07 -30.55
C ARG A 196 19.68 0.06 -31.94
N HIS A 197 18.42 -0.35 -32.11
CA HIS A 197 17.72 -0.21 -33.40
C HIS A 197 17.20 1.21 -33.64
N ALA A 198 16.68 1.89 -32.62
CA ALA A 198 16.16 3.26 -32.75
C ALA A 198 17.25 4.31 -33.09
N THR A 199 18.50 4.06 -32.70
CA THR A 199 19.63 4.96 -32.99
C THR A 199 20.25 4.75 -34.38
N ARG A 200 20.00 3.60 -35.04
CA ARG A 200 20.46 3.33 -36.41
C ARG A 200 19.55 3.92 -37.48
N THR A 201 18.25 4.04 -37.22
CA THR A 201 17.28 4.55 -38.20
C THR A 201 17.17 6.08 -38.24
N SER A 202 17.57 6.81 -37.20
CA SER A 202 17.54 8.29 -37.21
C SER A 202 18.75 8.96 -37.89
N ARG A 203 19.82 8.20 -38.17
CA ARG A 203 21.01 8.71 -38.89
C ARG A 203 20.90 8.56 -40.42
N ALA A 204 19.92 7.80 -40.92
CA ALA A 204 19.68 7.59 -42.35
C ALA A 204 18.64 8.56 -42.95
N SER A 205 18.04 9.43 -42.15
CA SER A 205 16.94 10.33 -42.55
C SER A 205 17.15 11.78 -42.10
N ARG A 206 18.41 12.23 -42.02
CA ARG A 206 18.73 13.65 -42.08
C ARG A 206 19.23 13.98 -43.50
N PRO A 207 18.58 14.92 -44.21
CA PRO A 207 18.91 15.30 -45.58
C PRO A 207 20.31 15.90 -45.71
#